data_AF-A0A523NVJ5-F1
#
_entry.id   AF-A0A523NVJ5-F1
#
_cell.length_a   1.000
_cell.length_b   1.000
_cell.length_c   1.000
_cell.angle_alpha   90.00
_cell.angle_beta   90.00
_cell.angle_gamma   90.00
#
_symmetry.space_group_name_H-M   'P 1'
#
loop_
_entity.id
_entity.type
_entity.pdbx_description
1 polymer ?
#
loop_
_entity_poly.entity_id
_entity_poly.type
_entity_poly.pdbx_seq_one_letter_code
_entity_poly.pdbx_strand_id
1 'polypeptide(L)'
;MTLYSDQIGAFIQGVTDPEELRHYIKQKFTEAEIQYAYEAMLAETRALAKAEKIPLLKAFWKVLDRAYAAKAPPLTCRKGCSHCCYTGVAHTQFEWDGMVNGARAKGIDLNEIIENSGKTVQRVAKVLESGVDPETVDWYQTVINQRCPFLDEDESCMIHEDRPLDCRLMLAFRDVCASKNLEHAQRGVMVEEAVAPTVIARLQYESTPKIKRRKFTGSPKLRIIQRWLLTWKDKKTGKKKR
;
A
#
# COMPACT_ATOMS: atom_id res chain seq x y z
N MET A 1 11.15 -20.40 -5.19
CA MET A 1 10.51 -21.13 -4.07
C MET A 1 9.28 -21.84 -4.62
N THR A 2 8.81 -22.93 -4.02
CA THR A 2 7.51 -23.50 -4.42
C THR A 2 6.40 -22.59 -3.90
N LEU A 3 5.67 -21.95 -4.81
CA LEU A 3 4.52 -21.12 -4.45
C LEU A 3 3.34 -22.01 -4.07
N TYR A 4 2.80 -21.81 -2.87
CA TYR A 4 1.57 -22.47 -2.45
C TYR A 4 0.40 -21.52 -2.66
N SER A 5 -0.59 -21.97 -3.45
CA SER A 5 -1.85 -21.25 -3.62
C SER A 5 -3.00 -22.01 -2.95
N ASP A 6 -4.02 -21.29 -2.52
CA ASP A 6 -5.22 -21.92 -1.95
C ASP A 6 -6.06 -22.63 -3.02
N GLN A 7 -7.09 -23.37 -2.60
CA GLN A 7 -7.89 -24.22 -3.50
C GLN A 7 -8.59 -23.45 -4.64
N ILE A 8 -8.84 -22.16 -4.46
CA ILE A 8 -9.45 -21.29 -5.48
C ILE A 8 -8.42 -20.40 -6.18
N GLY A 9 -7.14 -20.60 -5.89
CA GLY A 9 -6.01 -19.83 -6.42
C GLY A 9 -6.05 -18.34 -6.05
N ALA A 10 -6.86 -17.93 -5.09
CA ALA A 10 -7.08 -16.54 -4.69
C ALA A 10 -5.94 -15.95 -3.86
N PHE A 11 -5.05 -16.78 -3.32
CA PHE A 11 -3.93 -16.33 -2.50
C PHE A 11 -2.65 -17.10 -2.79
N ILE A 12 -1.50 -16.45 -2.63
CA ILE A 12 -0.18 -17.09 -2.70
C ILE A 12 0.58 -16.78 -1.42
N GLN A 13 1.12 -17.83 -0.79
CA GLN A 13 1.94 -17.71 0.41
C GLN A 13 3.39 -17.39 0.07
N GLY A 14 4.00 -16.44 0.79
CA GLY A 14 5.44 -16.19 0.76
C GLY A 14 5.95 -15.42 -0.47
N VAL A 15 5.06 -14.81 -1.25
CA VAL A 15 5.46 -13.99 -2.42
C VAL A 15 5.83 -12.59 -1.96
N THR A 16 7.13 -12.34 -1.86
CA THR A 16 7.70 -11.01 -1.61
C THR A 16 8.25 -10.35 -2.87
N ASP A 17 8.49 -11.10 -3.96
CA ASP A 17 8.97 -10.59 -5.24
C ASP A 17 7.80 -10.11 -6.12
N PRO A 18 7.73 -8.80 -6.47
CA PRO A 18 6.71 -8.25 -7.36
C PRO A 18 6.70 -8.84 -8.78
N GLU A 19 7.84 -9.26 -9.33
CA GLU A 19 7.90 -9.83 -10.69
C GLU A 19 7.38 -11.26 -10.73
N GLU A 20 7.63 -12.05 -9.69
CA GLU A 20 7.02 -13.37 -9.52
C GLU A 20 5.49 -13.26 -9.40
N LEU A 21 5.00 -12.29 -8.61
CA LEU A 21 3.57 -11.99 -8.51
C LEU A 21 2.98 -11.58 -9.88
N ARG A 22 3.68 -10.74 -10.64
CA ARG A 22 3.25 -10.31 -11.98
C ARG A 22 3.15 -11.51 -12.93
N HIS A 23 4.13 -12.40 -12.91
CA HIS A 23 4.12 -13.59 -13.77
C HIS A 23 2.92 -14.49 -13.44
N TYR A 24 2.67 -14.74 -12.15
CA TYR A 24 1.53 -15.52 -11.71
C TYR A 24 0.19 -14.91 -12.14
N ILE A 25 0.01 -13.60 -11.94
CA ILE A 25 -1.22 -12.89 -12.35
C ILE A 25 -1.48 -13.05 -13.86
N LYS A 26 -0.44 -12.95 -14.69
CA LYS A 26 -0.55 -13.12 -16.14
C LYS A 26 -0.89 -14.55 -16.56
N GLN A 27 -0.52 -15.55 -15.77
CA GLN A 27 -0.93 -16.94 -16.00
C GLN A 27 -2.40 -17.17 -15.59
N LYS A 28 -2.87 -16.42 -14.59
CA LYS A 28 -4.19 -16.62 -13.99
C LYS A 28 -5.33 -15.89 -14.72
N PHE A 29 -5.06 -14.72 -15.29
CA PHE A 29 -6.08 -13.88 -15.94
C PHE A 29 -5.73 -13.59 -17.38
N THR A 30 -6.73 -13.66 -18.27
CA THR A 30 -6.59 -13.25 -19.66
C THR A 30 -6.45 -11.74 -19.79
N GLU A 31 -5.87 -11.27 -20.90
CA GLU A 31 -5.75 -9.83 -21.17
C GLU A 31 -7.13 -9.13 -21.20
N ALA A 32 -8.16 -9.81 -21.71
CA ALA A 32 -9.52 -9.30 -21.76
C ALA A 32 -10.12 -9.10 -20.35
N GLU A 33 -9.90 -10.05 -19.43
CA GLU A 33 -10.34 -9.93 -18.04
C GLU A 33 -9.61 -8.80 -17.31
N ILE A 34 -8.30 -8.67 -17.52
CA ILE A 34 -7.49 -7.59 -16.95
C ILE A 34 -7.99 -6.23 -17.46
N GLN A 35 -8.23 -6.10 -18.77
CA GLN A 35 -8.70 -4.86 -19.36
C GLN A 35 -10.09 -4.48 -18.86
N TYR A 36 -11.02 -5.45 -18.81
CA TYR A 36 -12.37 -5.24 -18.29
C TYR A 36 -12.34 -4.78 -16.83
N ALA A 37 -11.57 -5.47 -15.97
CA ALA A 37 -11.44 -5.11 -14.57
C ALA A 37 -10.87 -3.69 -14.39
N TYR A 38 -9.84 -3.33 -15.16
CA TYR A 38 -9.27 -1.99 -15.14
C TYR A 38 -10.30 -0.91 -15.51
N GLU A 39 -11.07 -1.12 -16.58
CA GLU A 39 -12.09 -0.17 -17.05
C GLU A 39 -13.24 -0.04 -16.06
N ALA A 40 -13.76 -1.17 -15.56
CA ALA A 40 -14.83 -1.23 -14.58
C ALA A 40 -14.45 -0.51 -13.29
N MET A 41 -13.27 -0.82 -12.72
CA MET A 41 -12.77 -0.19 -11.49
C MET A 41 -12.64 1.34 -11.66
N LEU A 42 -12.13 1.82 -12.81
CA LEU A 42 -12.03 3.24 -13.08
C LEU A 42 -13.40 3.91 -13.22
N ALA A 43 -14.32 3.30 -13.95
CA ALA A 43 -15.67 3.83 -14.16
C ALA A 43 -16.42 3.95 -12.83
N GLU A 44 -16.42 2.89 -12.02
CA GLU A 44 -17.06 2.88 -10.71
C GLU A 44 -16.41 3.88 -9.76
N THR A 45 -15.07 3.94 -9.72
CA THR A 45 -14.35 4.92 -8.89
C THR A 45 -14.75 6.35 -9.21
N ARG A 46 -14.82 6.71 -10.51
CA ARG A 46 -15.20 8.06 -10.94
C ARG A 46 -16.66 8.37 -10.57
N ALA A 47 -17.56 7.42 -10.80
CA ALA A 47 -18.96 7.56 -10.46
C ALA A 47 -19.13 7.78 -8.95
N LEU A 48 -18.47 6.97 -8.13
CA LEU A 48 -18.51 7.05 -6.68
C LEU A 48 -17.90 8.35 -6.15
N ALA A 49 -16.72 8.74 -6.65
CA ALA A 49 -16.07 9.99 -6.27
C ALA A 49 -16.96 11.21 -6.55
N LYS A 50 -17.63 11.22 -7.70
CA LYS A 50 -18.58 12.29 -8.08
C LYS A 50 -19.82 12.28 -7.18
N ALA A 51 -20.41 11.10 -6.95
CA ALA A 51 -21.63 10.94 -6.17
C ALA A 51 -21.43 11.37 -4.71
N GLU A 52 -20.35 10.91 -4.09
CA GLU A 52 -20.07 11.19 -2.67
C GLU A 52 -19.23 12.46 -2.45
N LYS A 53 -18.78 13.13 -3.51
CA LYS A 53 -17.90 14.31 -3.48
C LYS A 53 -16.62 14.07 -2.66
N ILE A 54 -16.02 12.89 -2.83
CA ILE A 54 -14.77 12.48 -2.17
C ILE A 54 -13.60 12.43 -3.15
N PRO A 55 -12.34 12.49 -2.68
CA PRO A 55 -11.17 12.31 -3.54
C PRO A 55 -11.18 10.97 -4.29
N LEU A 56 -10.67 10.98 -5.52
CA LEU A 56 -10.59 9.79 -6.39
C LEU A 56 -9.97 8.57 -5.69
N LEU A 57 -8.86 8.77 -4.97
CA LEU A 57 -8.19 7.68 -4.27
C LEU A 57 -9.05 7.09 -3.15
N LYS A 58 -9.78 7.94 -2.41
CA LYS A 58 -10.68 7.48 -1.34
C LYS A 58 -11.87 6.69 -1.91
N ALA A 59 -12.40 7.14 -3.06
CA ALA A 59 -13.42 6.38 -3.79
C ALA A 59 -12.87 5.02 -4.27
N PHE A 60 -11.65 5.00 -4.80
CA PHE A 60 -11.01 3.78 -5.26
C PHE A 60 -10.84 2.74 -4.14
N TRP A 61 -10.43 3.18 -2.95
CA TRP A 61 -10.38 2.31 -1.77
C TRP A 61 -11.72 1.68 -1.43
N LYS A 62 -12.81 2.46 -1.46
CA LYS A 62 -14.17 1.93 -1.24
C LYS A 62 -14.57 0.90 -2.31
N VAL A 63 -14.24 1.15 -3.58
CA VAL A 63 -14.53 0.20 -4.68
C VAL A 63 -13.73 -1.08 -4.50
N LEU A 64 -12.44 -0.99 -4.18
CA LEU A 64 -11.60 -2.15 -3.92
C LEU A 64 -12.08 -2.96 -2.69
N ASP A 65 -12.45 -2.28 -1.60
CA ASP A 65 -12.97 -2.93 -0.40
C ASP A 65 -14.31 -3.66 -0.67
N ARG A 66 -15.17 -3.12 -1.56
CA ARG A 66 -16.39 -3.82 -2.02
C ARG A 66 -16.06 -5.07 -2.83
N ALA A 67 -15.07 -5.00 -3.71
CA ALA A 67 -14.63 -6.17 -4.48
C ALA A 67 -14.12 -7.30 -3.56
N TYR A 68 -13.35 -6.95 -2.52
CA TYR A 68 -12.94 -7.89 -1.49
C TYR A 68 -14.13 -8.50 -0.75
N ALA A 69 -15.05 -7.67 -0.25
CA ALA A 69 -16.20 -8.15 0.50
C ALA A 69 -17.09 -9.10 -0.33
N ALA A 70 -17.14 -8.92 -1.66
CA ALA A 70 -17.93 -9.76 -2.55
C ALA A 70 -17.24 -11.07 -2.98
N LYS A 71 -15.91 -11.07 -3.10
CA LYS A 71 -15.16 -12.16 -3.76
C LYS A 71 -14.19 -12.91 -2.86
N ALA A 72 -13.70 -12.27 -1.80
CA ALA A 72 -12.75 -12.89 -0.89
C ALA A 72 -13.49 -13.52 0.30
N PRO A 73 -12.90 -14.54 0.96
CA PRO A 73 -13.37 -14.99 2.27
C PRO A 73 -13.45 -13.83 3.27
N PRO A 74 -14.14 -13.98 4.42
CA PRO A 74 -14.14 -12.94 5.45
C PRO A 74 -12.71 -12.66 5.96
N LEU A 75 -12.28 -11.40 5.86
CA LEU A 75 -10.98 -10.96 6.35
C LEU A 75 -10.88 -11.16 7.87
N THR A 76 -9.75 -11.70 8.33
CA THR A 76 -9.44 -11.79 9.78
C THR A 76 -9.04 -10.43 10.36
N CYS A 77 -8.62 -9.48 9.50
CA CYS A 77 -8.26 -8.13 9.90
C CYS A 77 -9.46 -7.44 10.58
N ARG A 78 -9.24 -7.01 11.82
CA ARG A 78 -10.20 -6.30 12.67
C ARG A 78 -9.46 -5.30 13.54
N LYS A 79 -10.18 -4.41 14.22
CA LYS A 79 -9.61 -3.51 15.22
C LYS A 79 -8.79 -4.33 16.24
N GLY A 80 -7.58 -3.88 16.56
CA GLY A 80 -6.62 -4.58 17.44
C GLY A 80 -5.85 -5.74 16.78
N CYS A 81 -5.97 -5.97 15.47
CA CYS A 81 -5.12 -6.91 14.74
C CYS A 81 -3.97 -6.16 14.04
N SER A 82 -2.73 -6.46 14.43
CA SER A 82 -1.53 -5.79 13.89
C SER A 82 -0.53 -6.72 13.21
N HIS A 83 -0.83 -8.01 13.00
CA HIS A 83 0.13 -8.98 12.48
C HIS A 83 0.83 -8.52 11.18
N CYS A 84 0.08 -8.11 10.15
CA CYS A 84 0.66 -7.59 8.91
C CYS A 84 1.24 -6.16 9.04
N CYS A 85 0.96 -5.44 10.13
CA CYS A 85 1.48 -4.11 10.39
C CYS A 85 2.94 -4.11 10.87
N TYR A 86 3.61 -5.26 10.86
CA TYR A 86 5.05 -5.40 11.10
C TYR A 86 5.83 -5.72 9.82
N THR A 87 5.19 -5.65 8.65
CA THR A 87 5.86 -5.80 7.35
C THR A 87 6.31 -4.45 6.79
N GLY A 88 7.25 -4.47 5.84
CA GLY A 88 7.54 -3.28 5.05
C GLY A 88 6.34 -2.95 4.16
N VAL A 89 5.86 -1.71 4.25
CA VAL A 89 4.75 -1.21 3.43
C VAL A 89 5.29 -0.15 2.49
N ALA A 90 5.31 -0.47 1.19
CA ALA A 90 5.75 0.45 0.15
C ALA A 90 4.54 1.01 -0.62
N HIS A 91 4.56 2.32 -0.88
CA HIS A 91 3.47 2.96 -1.61
C HIS A 91 3.95 4.19 -2.38
N THR A 92 3.09 4.63 -3.30
CA THR A 92 3.34 5.78 -4.17
C THR A 92 3.18 7.10 -3.43
N GLN A 93 3.60 8.21 -4.06
CA GLN A 93 3.33 9.54 -3.53
C GLN A 93 1.83 9.86 -3.50
N PHE A 94 1.06 9.40 -4.49
CA PHE A 94 -0.37 9.67 -4.55
C PHE A 94 -1.10 9.04 -3.35
N GLU A 95 -0.71 7.82 -3.00
CA GLU A 95 -1.19 7.14 -1.80
C GLU A 95 -0.72 7.82 -0.52
N TRP A 96 0.54 8.26 -0.46
CA TRP A 96 1.06 9.03 0.67
C TRP A 96 0.25 10.30 0.92
N ASP A 97 -0.04 11.07 -0.14
CA ASP A 97 -0.82 12.29 -0.04
C ASP A 97 -2.25 11.99 0.45
N GLY A 98 -2.83 10.85 0.03
CA GLY A 98 -4.08 10.31 0.58
C GLY A 98 -4.01 10.00 2.07
N MET A 99 -2.99 9.26 2.51
CA MET A 99 -2.76 8.91 3.92
C MET A 99 -2.60 10.17 4.79
N VAL A 100 -1.82 11.16 4.33
CA VAL A 100 -1.61 12.43 5.04
C VAL A 100 -2.92 13.21 5.18
N ASN A 101 -3.73 13.24 4.13
CA ASN A 101 -5.04 13.91 4.19
C ASN A 101 -6.00 13.19 5.13
N GLY A 102 -6.03 11.85 5.10
CA GLY A 102 -6.80 11.03 6.04
C GLY A 102 -6.38 11.23 7.49
N ALA A 103 -5.06 11.24 7.74
CA ALA A 103 -4.49 11.51 9.07
C ALA A 103 -4.91 12.89 9.60
N ARG A 104 -4.77 13.94 8.76
CA ARG A 104 -5.19 15.31 9.12
C ARG A 104 -6.68 15.41 9.41
N ALA A 105 -7.53 14.75 8.61
CA ALA A 105 -8.98 14.75 8.83
C ALA A 105 -9.38 14.10 10.16
N LYS A 106 -8.54 13.22 10.71
CA LYS A 106 -8.71 12.56 12.01
C LYS A 106 -7.97 13.25 13.15
N GLY A 107 -7.30 14.39 12.89
CA GLY A 107 -6.52 15.10 13.91
C GLY A 107 -5.20 14.43 14.31
N ILE A 108 -4.69 13.49 13.49
CA ILE A 108 -3.46 12.76 13.78
C ILE A 108 -2.24 13.62 13.39
N ASP A 109 -1.32 13.86 14.33
CA ASP A 109 -0.07 14.58 14.07
C ASP A 109 1.02 13.63 13.53
N LEU A 110 1.49 13.93 12.32
CA LEU A 110 2.59 13.19 11.69
C LEU A 110 3.94 13.42 12.39
N ASN A 111 4.15 14.54 13.09
CA ASN A 111 5.37 14.74 13.89
C ASN A 111 5.41 13.74 15.05
N GLU A 112 4.30 13.61 15.77
CA GLU A 112 4.15 12.68 16.87
C GLU A 112 4.35 11.22 16.39
N ILE A 113 3.78 10.88 15.23
CA ILE A 113 4.05 9.59 14.57
C ILE A 113 5.55 9.38 14.36
N ILE A 114 6.29 10.39 13.85
CA ILE A 114 7.72 10.27 13.59
C ILE A 114 8.52 10.06 14.87
N GLU A 115 8.18 10.80 15.92
CA GLU A 115 8.82 10.71 17.23
C GLU A 115 8.60 9.33 17.85
N ASN A 116 7.35 8.86 17.85
CA ASN A 116 6.98 7.54 18.39
C ASN A 116 7.53 6.38 17.56
N SER A 117 7.77 6.60 16.26
CA SER A 117 8.35 5.60 15.34
C SER A 117 9.87 5.58 15.34
N GLY A 118 10.51 6.30 16.27
CA GLY A 118 11.92 6.68 16.23
C GLY A 118 12.86 5.56 15.76
N LYS A 119 12.77 4.35 16.33
CA LYS A 119 13.67 3.23 15.97
C LYS A 119 13.59 2.82 14.49
N THR A 120 12.38 2.74 13.94
CA THR A 120 12.15 2.22 12.58
C THR A 120 12.51 3.29 11.54
N VAL A 121 12.14 4.55 11.82
CA VAL A 121 12.48 5.71 11.01
C VAL A 121 13.99 5.99 11.03
N GLN A 122 14.64 5.90 12.19
CA GLN A 122 16.09 6.08 12.33
C GLN A 122 16.88 5.02 11.58
N ARG A 123 16.41 3.76 11.55
CA ARG A 123 17.08 2.70 10.77
C ARG A 123 17.12 3.08 9.28
N VAL A 124 16.00 3.54 8.74
CA VAL A 124 15.92 3.99 7.33
C VAL A 124 16.77 5.24 7.11
N ALA A 125 16.77 6.20 8.04
CA ALA A 125 17.62 7.38 7.97
C ALA A 125 19.11 7.02 7.89
N LYS A 126 19.59 6.10 8.75
CA LYS A 126 20.99 5.64 8.74
C LYS A 126 21.40 5.01 7.41
N VAL A 127 20.52 4.23 6.79
CA VAL A 127 20.78 3.64 5.47
C VAL A 127 20.88 4.73 4.41
N LEU A 128 20.00 5.74 4.44
CA LEU A 128 20.08 6.87 3.49
C LEU A 128 21.34 7.74 3.72
N GLU A 129 21.79 7.87 4.97
CA GLU A 129 22.98 8.63 5.34
C GLU A 129 24.29 7.92 4.99
N SER A 130 24.29 6.60 4.81
CA SER A 130 25.50 5.83 4.48
C SER A 130 26.01 6.07 3.05
N GLY A 131 25.20 6.72 2.21
CA GLY A 131 25.54 7.00 0.81
C GLY A 131 25.32 5.82 -0.14
N VAL A 132 24.74 4.70 0.32
CA VAL A 132 24.31 3.60 -0.56
C VAL A 132 23.25 4.12 -1.55
N ASP A 133 23.27 3.61 -2.79
CA ASP A 133 22.21 3.91 -3.75
C ASP A 133 20.86 3.41 -3.20
N PRO A 134 19.91 4.30 -2.88
CA PRO A 134 18.62 3.92 -2.32
C PRO A 134 17.82 2.96 -3.19
N GLU A 135 18.07 2.89 -4.50
CA GLU A 135 17.33 2.01 -5.40
C GLU A 135 17.88 0.57 -5.39
N THR A 136 19.04 0.32 -4.77
CA THR A 136 19.63 -1.02 -4.60
C THR A 136 19.32 -1.65 -3.23
N VAL A 137 18.72 -0.88 -2.32
CA VAL A 137 18.40 -1.32 -0.96
C VAL A 137 17.10 -2.13 -0.95
N ASP A 138 17.15 -3.30 -0.33
CA ASP A 138 15.94 -4.02 0.07
C ASP A 138 15.30 -3.33 1.29
N TRP A 139 14.45 -2.35 0.99
CA TRP A 139 13.73 -1.58 1.99
C TRP A 139 12.74 -2.43 2.79
N TYR A 140 12.21 -3.51 2.21
CA TYR A 140 11.30 -4.42 2.90
C TYR A 140 12.04 -5.13 4.03
N GLN A 141 13.19 -5.75 3.73
CA GLN A 141 14.03 -6.42 4.74
C GLN A 141 14.58 -5.44 5.80
N THR A 142 14.81 -4.18 5.41
CA THR A 142 15.26 -3.15 6.36
C THR A 142 14.25 -2.93 7.50
N VAL A 143 12.95 -3.04 7.20
CA VAL A 143 11.88 -2.70 8.16
C VAL A 143 10.94 -3.87 8.50
N ILE A 144 11.20 -5.08 8.01
CA ILE A 144 10.44 -6.26 8.44
C ILE A 144 10.60 -6.49 9.96
N ASN A 145 9.55 -7.00 10.59
CA ASN A 145 9.42 -7.15 12.03
C ASN A 145 9.51 -5.81 12.79
N GLN A 146 9.38 -4.67 12.11
CA GLN A 146 9.32 -3.36 12.74
C GLN A 146 7.88 -2.88 12.77
N ARG A 147 7.46 -2.38 13.94
CA ARG A 147 6.13 -1.84 14.16
C ARG A 147 5.80 -0.71 13.17
N CYS A 148 4.65 -0.78 12.52
CA CYS A 148 4.17 0.29 11.64
C CYS A 148 4.01 1.60 12.44
N PRO A 149 4.48 2.74 11.89
CA PRO A 149 4.31 4.06 12.49
C PRO A 149 2.86 4.48 12.80
N PHE A 150 1.88 3.92 12.10
CA PHE A 150 0.48 4.29 12.20
C PHE A 150 -0.35 3.39 13.15
N LEU A 151 0.30 2.51 13.91
CA LEU A 151 -0.37 1.75 14.96
C LEU A 151 -0.48 2.59 16.24
N ASP A 152 -1.68 2.68 16.81
CA ASP A 152 -1.92 3.26 18.13
C ASP A 152 -1.57 2.28 19.27
N GLU A 153 -1.73 2.69 20.52
CA GLU A 153 -1.39 1.88 21.70
C GLU A 153 -2.16 0.54 21.77
N ASP A 154 -3.37 0.48 21.20
CA ASP A 154 -4.22 -0.71 21.13
C ASP A 154 -3.92 -1.59 19.90
N GLU A 155 -2.77 -1.40 19.26
CA GLU A 155 -2.37 -2.10 18.04
C GLU A 155 -3.40 -1.93 16.90
N SER A 156 -4.12 -0.80 16.90
CA SER A 156 -5.10 -0.44 15.89
C SER A 156 -4.52 0.55 14.88
N CYS A 157 -4.88 0.39 13.61
CA CYS A 157 -4.39 1.26 12.54
C CYS A 157 -5.16 2.58 12.54
N MET A 158 -4.48 3.69 12.88
CA MET A 158 -5.09 5.02 12.94
C MET A 158 -5.62 5.51 11.56
N ILE A 159 -5.03 5.01 10.48
CA ILE A 159 -5.38 5.36 9.08
C ILE A 159 -6.02 4.20 8.32
N HIS A 160 -6.71 3.27 8.98
CA HIS A 160 -7.20 2.03 8.36
C HIS A 160 -7.95 2.25 7.02
N GLU A 161 -8.84 3.25 6.95
CA GLU A 161 -9.60 3.57 5.72
C GLU A 161 -8.75 4.15 4.58
N ASP A 162 -7.63 4.79 4.93
CA ASP A 162 -6.73 5.49 4.00
C ASP A 162 -5.42 4.69 3.79
N ARG A 163 -5.38 3.43 4.25
CA ARG A 163 -4.22 2.54 4.11
C ARG A 163 -3.88 2.33 2.62
N PRO A 164 -2.58 2.28 2.28
CA PRO A 164 -2.13 2.15 0.89
C PRO A 164 -2.44 0.76 0.33
N LEU A 165 -2.28 0.60 -0.99
CA LEU A 165 -2.56 -0.64 -1.69
C LEU A 165 -1.79 -1.82 -1.09
N ASP A 166 -0.50 -1.66 -0.79
CA ASP A 166 0.32 -2.76 -0.25
C ASP A 166 -0.24 -3.29 1.09
N CYS A 167 -0.81 -2.43 1.95
CA CYS A 167 -1.54 -2.88 3.16
C CYS A 167 -2.86 -3.60 2.86
N ARG A 168 -3.48 -3.36 1.70
CA ARG A 168 -4.73 -4.01 1.28
C ARG A 168 -4.47 -5.35 0.64
N LEU A 169 -3.37 -5.48 -0.10
CA LEU A 169 -2.94 -6.74 -0.71
C LEU A 169 -2.46 -7.76 0.32
N MET A 170 -1.98 -7.29 1.49
CA MET A 170 -1.60 -8.13 2.62
C MET A 170 -2.85 -8.57 3.37
N LEU A 171 -3.33 -9.76 3.05
CA LEU A 171 -4.58 -10.28 3.54
C LEU A 171 -4.32 -11.43 4.50
N ALA A 172 -4.96 -11.38 5.65
CA ALA A 172 -5.00 -12.51 6.57
C ALA A 172 -6.42 -13.07 6.61
N PHE A 173 -6.53 -14.36 6.30
CA PHE A 173 -7.74 -15.16 6.47
C PHE A 173 -7.44 -16.31 7.43
N ARG A 174 -8.47 -16.95 7.99
CA ARG A 174 -8.37 -18.29 8.62
C ARG A 174 -7.19 -18.44 9.62
N ASP A 175 -7.07 -17.51 10.56
CA ASP A 175 -6.04 -17.51 11.61
C ASP A 175 -4.57 -17.56 11.14
N VAL A 176 -4.28 -17.20 9.87
CA VAL A 176 -2.90 -17.10 9.35
C VAL A 176 -2.04 -16.13 10.19
N CYS A 177 -2.68 -15.19 10.91
CA CYS A 177 -2.06 -14.32 11.91
C CYS A 177 -1.57 -15.02 13.19
N ALA A 178 -1.85 -16.31 13.40
CA ALA A 178 -1.38 -17.06 14.56
C ALA A 178 0.11 -17.43 14.49
N SER A 179 0.70 -17.42 13.29
CA SER A 179 2.14 -17.58 13.12
C SER A 179 2.87 -16.32 13.60
N LYS A 180 4.08 -16.45 14.16
CA LYS A 180 4.95 -15.31 14.47
C LYS A 180 5.88 -14.92 13.30
N ASN A 181 5.91 -15.73 12.25
CA ASN A 181 6.85 -15.57 11.14
C ASN A 181 6.17 -14.87 9.95
N LEU A 182 6.44 -13.58 9.79
CA LEU A 182 5.87 -12.71 8.75
C LEU A 182 6.34 -13.04 7.32
N GLU A 183 7.38 -13.87 7.18
CA GLU A 183 7.85 -14.41 5.89
C GLU A 183 6.79 -15.27 5.18
N HIS A 184 5.73 -15.66 5.89
CA HIS A 184 4.59 -16.43 5.37
C HIS A 184 3.35 -15.58 5.05
N ALA A 185 3.48 -14.26 4.97
CA ALA A 185 2.35 -13.40 4.64
C ALA A 185 1.70 -13.83 3.31
N GLN A 186 0.37 -13.81 3.27
CA GLN A 186 -0.41 -14.12 2.09
C GLN A 186 -0.75 -12.83 1.33
N ARG A 187 -0.53 -12.86 0.01
CA ARG A 187 -1.00 -11.80 -0.89
C ARG A 187 -2.26 -12.27 -1.61
N GLY A 188 -3.23 -11.37 -1.74
CA GLY A 188 -4.38 -11.56 -2.61
C GLY A 188 -3.99 -11.52 -4.08
N VAL A 189 -4.74 -12.27 -4.88
CA VAL A 189 -4.62 -12.31 -6.34
C VAL A 189 -5.99 -12.29 -7.00
N MET A 190 -6.85 -11.36 -6.56
CA MET A 190 -8.04 -10.98 -7.34
C MET A 190 -7.65 -10.14 -8.56
N VAL A 191 -8.44 -10.18 -9.63
CA VAL A 191 -8.15 -9.37 -10.84
C VAL A 191 -8.17 -7.87 -10.52
N GLU A 192 -9.02 -7.43 -9.59
CA GLU A 192 -9.05 -6.04 -9.12
C GLU A 192 -7.73 -5.59 -8.48
N GLU A 193 -7.07 -6.49 -7.74
CA GLU A 193 -5.77 -6.24 -7.12
C GLU A 193 -4.66 -6.13 -8.16
N ALA A 194 -4.70 -7.01 -9.16
CA ALA A 194 -3.76 -7.01 -10.27
C ALA A 194 -3.78 -5.68 -11.04
N VAL A 195 -4.96 -5.10 -11.26
CA VAL A 195 -5.10 -3.83 -11.97
C VAL A 195 -4.95 -2.60 -11.08
N ALA A 196 -5.01 -2.76 -9.76
CA ALA A 196 -5.01 -1.65 -8.81
C ALA A 196 -3.84 -0.67 -8.97
N PRO A 197 -2.58 -1.10 -9.16
CA PRO A 197 -1.48 -0.17 -9.40
C PRO A 197 -1.69 0.70 -10.65
N THR A 198 -2.23 0.11 -11.73
CA THR A 198 -2.52 0.81 -12.99
C THR A 198 -3.67 1.80 -12.82
N VAL A 199 -4.71 1.41 -12.06
CA VAL A 199 -5.81 2.32 -11.69
C VAL A 199 -5.26 3.51 -10.88
N ILE A 200 -4.46 3.27 -9.84
CA ILE A 200 -3.82 4.33 -9.04
C ILE A 200 -3.00 5.28 -9.91
N ALA A 201 -2.17 4.74 -10.81
CA ALA A 201 -1.37 5.53 -11.73
C ALA A 201 -2.27 6.41 -12.64
N ARG A 202 -3.38 5.86 -13.14
CA ARG A 202 -4.34 6.61 -13.94
C ARG A 202 -5.04 7.73 -13.14
N LEU A 203 -5.47 7.45 -11.92
CA LEU A 203 -6.09 8.43 -11.03
C LEU A 203 -5.10 9.54 -10.64
N GLN A 204 -3.82 9.19 -10.43
CA GLN A 204 -2.76 10.16 -10.20
C GLN A 204 -2.54 11.07 -11.42
N TYR A 205 -2.51 10.51 -12.62
CA TYR A 205 -2.43 11.29 -13.87
C TYR A 205 -3.58 12.28 -14.00
N GLU A 206 -4.81 11.84 -13.69
CA GLU A 206 -6.01 12.68 -13.75
C GLU A 206 -5.98 13.80 -12.71
N SER A 207 -5.53 13.49 -11.51
CA SER A 207 -5.34 14.45 -10.41
C SER A 207 -4.17 15.41 -10.64
N THR A 208 -3.25 15.08 -11.55
CA THR A 208 -2.09 15.93 -11.88
C THR A 208 -2.53 17.09 -12.79
N PRO A 209 -2.18 18.36 -12.48
CA PRO A 209 -2.49 19.51 -13.33
C PRO A 209 -1.99 19.31 -14.76
N LYS A 210 -2.78 19.69 -15.77
CA LYS A 210 -2.48 19.45 -17.20
C LYS A 210 -1.04 19.84 -17.58
N ILE A 211 -0.55 20.98 -17.10
CA ILE A 211 0.80 21.49 -17.39
C ILE A 211 1.95 20.60 -16.85
N LYS A 212 1.67 19.79 -15.83
CA LYS A 212 2.61 18.87 -15.19
C LYS A 212 2.52 17.44 -15.75
N ARG A 213 1.44 17.10 -16.48
CA ARG A 213 1.20 15.74 -17.02
C ARG A 213 2.29 15.27 -17.99
N ARG A 214 2.94 16.18 -18.71
CA ARG A 214 4.09 15.86 -19.58
C ARG A 214 5.28 15.21 -18.86
N LYS A 215 5.36 15.35 -17.53
CA LYS A 215 6.42 14.75 -16.69
C LYS A 215 5.96 13.45 -16.02
N PHE A 216 4.73 12.99 -16.30
CA PHE A 216 4.20 11.76 -15.73
C PHE A 216 4.75 10.56 -16.51
N THR A 217 5.45 9.66 -15.82
CA THR A 217 6.16 8.54 -16.43
C THR A 217 5.38 7.22 -16.38
N GLY A 218 4.14 7.20 -15.86
CA GLY A 218 3.35 5.98 -15.73
C GLY A 218 3.78 5.06 -14.58
N SER A 219 5.05 5.10 -14.18
CA SER A 219 5.63 4.29 -13.12
C SER A 219 5.89 5.16 -11.87
N PRO A 220 4.95 5.25 -10.93
CA PRO A 220 5.17 5.99 -9.69
C PRO A 220 6.23 5.30 -8.84
N LYS A 221 7.20 6.07 -8.34
CA LYS A 221 8.22 5.56 -7.42
C LYS A 221 7.57 5.12 -6.11
N LEU A 222 7.81 3.87 -5.72
CA LEU A 222 7.43 3.35 -4.42
C LEU A 222 8.48 3.73 -3.37
N ARG A 223 8.02 4.03 -2.16
CA ARG A 223 8.87 4.17 -0.99
C ARG A 223 8.16 3.59 0.22
N ILE A 224 8.92 3.05 1.16
CA ILE A 224 8.38 2.61 2.44
C ILE A 224 7.87 3.78 3.28
N ILE A 225 6.88 3.54 4.14
CA ILE A 225 6.27 4.55 5.03
C ILE A 225 7.32 5.39 5.76
N GLN A 226 8.35 4.76 6.31
CA GLN A 226 9.42 5.42 7.06
C GLN A 226 10.18 6.44 6.20
N ARG A 227 10.43 6.13 4.92
CA ARG A 227 11.10 7.06 3.98
C ARG A 227 10.18 8.22 3.59
N TRP A 228 8.86 7.99 3.52
CA TRP A 228 7.89 9.06 3.34
C TRP A 228 7.81 10.01 4.53
N LEU A 229 7.83 9.46 5.75
CA LEU A 229 7.89 10.23 6.98
C LEU A 229 9.14 11.12 7.05
N LEU A 230 10.32 10.59 6.69
CA LEU A 230 11.55 11.39 6.55
C LEU A 230 11.40 12.50 5.50
N THR A 231 10.85 12.17 4.33
CA THR A 231 10.60 13.17 3.26
C THR A 231 9.67 14.28 3.74
N TRP A 232 8.68 13.96 4.57
CA TRP A 232 7.75 14.93 5.14
C TRP A 232 8.45 15.83 6.17
N LYS A 233 9.29 15.25 7.04
CA LYS A 233 10.11 15.99 8.02
C LYS A 233 11.06 16.98 7.33
N ASP A 234 11.78 16.53 6.30
CA ASP A 234 12.76 17.36 5.59
C ASP A 234 12.13 18.57 4.89
N LYS A 235 10.94 18.37 4.30
CA LYS A 235 10.16 19.46 3.69
C LYS A 235 9.77 20.53 4.72
N LYS A 236 9.45 20.13 5.96
CA LYS A 236 9.12 21.03 7.06
C LYS A 236 10.34 21.81 7.56
N THR A 237 11.50 21.15 7.67
CA THR A 237 12.74 21.77 8.17
C THR A 237 13.54 22.53 7.10
N GLY A 238 13.06 22.60 5.87
CA GLY A 238 13.76 23.26 4.75
C GLY A 238 15.05 22.55 4.30
N LYS A 239 15.28 21.29 4.72
CA LYS A 239 16.44 20.52 4.28
C LYS A 239 16.22 20.12 2.80
N LYS A 240 17.14 20.51 1.91
CA LYS A 240 17.11 20.10 0.50
C LYS A 240 17.27 18.57 0.40
N LYS A 241 16.52 17.95 -0.53
CA LYS A 241 16.64 16.53 -0.88
C LYS A 241 18.11 16.21 -1.20
N ARG A 242 18.70 15.28 -0.44
CA ARG A 242 19.88 14.53 -0.86
C ARG A 242 19.43 13.33 -1.70
#